data_AF-Q4L0S0-F1
#
_entry.id   AF-Q4L0S0-F1
#
_cell.length_a   1.000
_cell.length_b   1.000
_cell.length_c   1.000
_cell.angle_alpha   90.00
_cell.angle_beta   90.00
_cell.angle_gamma   90.00
#
_symmetry.space_group_name_H-M   'P 1'
#
loop_
_entity.id
_entity.type
_entity.pdbx_description
1 polymer ?
#
loop_
_entity_poly.entity_id
_entity_poly.type
_entity_poly.pdbx_seq_one_letter_code
_entity_poly.pdbx_strand_id
1 'polypeptide(L)'
;MLTDDNSTFIIDNGASTFLPFTKYIKDNGVIEMFEEAQKEVFIHTVIVGGQSQNDTLQGLLTLFDLIKDSNNVKLVIWLNEFQGKITDADKIFKAVAKKTAGFVVVENKNSDAFTADLEKLTKNRLTLKEALESADFNLMAKQRLKRVFNDIYVQLDQIYDNAENTAVLEA
;
A
#
# COMPACT_ATOMS: atom_id res chain seq x y z
N MET A 1 21.38 8.81 3.99
CA MET A 1 21.49 7.73 2.97
C MET A 1 20.70 6.51 3.48
N LEU A 2 20.47 5.44 2.71
CA LEU A 2 19.77 4.22 3.20
C LEU A 2 20.40 3.59 4.47
N THR A 3 21.52 4.12 4.93
CA THR A 3 22.28 3.76 6.12
C THR A 3 22.00 4.63 7.35
N ASP A 4 21.13 5.65 7.27
CA ASP A 4 20.79 6.46 8.45
C ASP A 4 19.76 5.71 9.31
N ASP A 5 20.08 5.49 10.58
CA ASP A 5 19.33 4.59 11.46
C ASP A 5 18.02 5.18 12.02
N ASN A 6 17.64 6.39 11.61
CA ASN A 6 16.42 7.03 12.09
C ASN A 6 15.73 7.86 11.01
N SER A 7 15.62 7.30 9.80
CA SER A 7 14.98 7.96 8.67
C SER A 7 14.11 6.98 7.88
N THR A 8 12.88 7.41 7.59
CA THR A 8 11.96 6.69 6.71
C THR A 8 12.16 7.15 5.27
N PHE A 9 12.32 6.20 4.36
CA PHE A 9 12.43 6.46 2.93
C PHE A 9 11.19 5.93 2.21
N ILE A 10 10.59 6.75 1.35
CA ILE A 10 9.46 6.37 0.52
C ILE A 10 9.93 6.38 -0.94
N ILE A 11 9.79 5.24 -1.61
CA ILE A 11 10.03 5.10 -3.04
C ILE A 11 8.67 4.90 -3.68
N ASP A 12 8.21 5.89 -4.44
CA ASP A 12 6.96 5.82 -5.19
C ASP A 12 7.26 5.55 -6.67
N ASN A 13 6.67 4.49 -7.21
CA ASN A 13 6.73 4.16 -8.62
C ASN A 13 5.33 4.19 -9.23
N GLY A 14 5.17 4.93 -10.33
CA GLY A 14 3.92 4.95 -11.06
C GLY A 14 3.59 3.58 -11.67
N ALA A 15 2.30 3.28 -11.81
CA ALA A 15 1.82 2.00 -12.36
C ALA A 15 2.43 1.64 -13.72
N SER A 16 2.66 2.62 -14.61
CA SER A 16 3.30 2.42 -15.92
C SER A 16 4.75 1.94 -15.84
N THR A 17 5.40 2.12 -14.69
CA THR A 17 6.81 1.73 -14.45
C THR A 17 6.93 0.50 -13.55
N PHE A 18 5.81 -0.13 -13.18
CA PHE A 18 5.82 -1.29 -12.28
C PHE A 18 6.70 -2.43 -12.81
N LEU A 19 6.44 -2.94 -14.02
CA LEU A 19 7.22 -4.07 -14.57
C LEU A 19 8.70 -3.73 -14.77
N PRO A 20 9.08 -2.58 -15.35
CA PRO A 20 10.48 -2.17 -15.43
C PRO A 20 11.16 -2.06 -14.06
N PHE A 21 10.47 -1.52 -13.06
CA PHE A 21 11.02 -1.34 -11.71
C PHE A 21 11.21 -2.67 -10.99
N THR A 22 10.22 -3.57 -11.04
CA THR A 22 10.33 -4.93 -10.48
C THR A 22 11.46 -5.72 -11.15
N LYS A 23 11.63 -5.58 -12.48
CA LYS A 23 12.75 -6.17 -13.19
C LYS A 23 14.10 -5.59 -12.73
N TYR A 24 14.18 -4.27 -12.56
CA TYR A 24 15.38 -3.62 -12.05
C TYR A 24 15.75 -4.12 -10.65
N ILE A 25 14.79 -4.20 -9.72
CA ILE A 25 15.02 -4.73 -8.36
C ILE A 25 15.61 -6.14 -8.43
N LYS A 26 15.04 -7.00 -9.27
CA LYS A 26 15.51 -8.37 -9.45
C LYS A 26 16.90 -8.45 -10.08
N ASP A 27 17.11 -7.75 -11.19
CA ASP A 27 18.35 -7.85 -11.97
C ASP A 27 19.56 -7.28 -11.22
N ASN A 28 19.34 -6.37 -10.26
CA ASN A 28 20.41 -5.69 -9.51
C ASN A 28 20.55 -6.19 -8.07
N GLY A 29 19.86 -7.27 -7.67
CA GLY A 29 19.97 -7.85 -6.33
C GLY A 29 19.58 -6.86 -5.22
N VAL A 30 18.56 -6.02 -5.47
CA VAL A 30 18.19 -4.95 -4.54
C VAL A 30 17.55 -5.50 -3.26
N ILE A 31 16.92 -6.68 -3.33
CA ILE A 31 16.35 -7.35 -2.14
C ILE A 31 17.46 -7.81 -1.21
N GLU A 32 18.50 -8.43 -1.77
CA GLU A 32 19.69 -8.88 -1.05
C GLU A 32 20.42 -7.68 -0.42
N MET A 33 20.53 -6.56 -1.15
CA MET A 33 21.07 -5.31 -0.60
C MET A 33 20.26 -4.82 0.62
N PHE A 34 18.93 -4.93 0.60
CA PHE A 34 18.12 -4.57 1.78
C PHE A 34 18.35 -5.51 2.96
N GLU A 35 18.50 -6.81 2.71
CA GLU A 35 18.85 -7.80 3.73
C GLU A 35 20.21 -7.53 4.37
N GLU A 36 21.24 -7.28 3.56
CA GLU A 36 22.59 -6.95 4.04
C GLU A 36 22.60 -5.66 4.88
N ALA A 37 21.78 -4.68 4.48
CA ALA A 37 21.62 -3.43 5.23
C ALA A 37 20.76 -3.57 6.50
N GLN A 38 20.18 -4.75 6.75
CA GLN A 38 19.28 -5.06 7.87
C GLN A 38 18.15 -4.03 8.03
N LYS A 39 17.65 -3.47 6.91
CA LYS A 39 16.56 -2.49 6.93
C LYS A 39 15.22 -3.21 6.81
N GLU A 40 14.23 -2.82 7.62
CA GLU A 40 12.88 -3.32 7.41
C GLU A 40 12.28 -2.66 6.16
N VAL A 41 11.73 -3.48 5.25
CA VAL A 41 11.18 -2.99 3.98
C VAL A 41 9.75 -3.45 3.82
N PHE A 42 8.86 -2.49 3.55
CA PHE A 42 7.47 -2.74 3.20
C PHE A 42 7.22 -2.38 1.75
N ILE A 43 6.81 -3.36 0.94
CA ILE A 43 6.36 -3.14 -0.43
C ILE A 43 4.84 -2.99 -0.42
N HIS A 44 4.38 -1.80 -0.80
CA HIS A 44 2.96 -1.49 -0.92
C HIS A 44 2.48 -1.83 -2.33
N THR A 45 1.37 -2.57 -2.43
CA THR A 45 0.75 -2.90 -3.72
C THR A 45 -0.76 -2.77 -3.64
N VAL A 46 -1.39 -2.35 -4.74
CA VAL A 46 -2.83 -2.10 -4.82
C VAL A 46 -3.51 -3.18 -5.66
N ILE A 47 -4.52 -3.81 -5.08
CA ILE A 47 -5.47 -4.71 -5.75
C ILE A 47 -6.77 -3.95 -5.90
N VAL A 48 -7.22 -3.79 -7.15
CA VAL A 48 -8.51 -3.17 -7.45
C VAL A 48 -9.52 -4.25 -7.79
N GLY A 49 -10.76 -4.12 -7.35
CA GLY A 49 -11.83 -5.01 -7.82
C GLY A 49 -12.22 -4.73 -9.28
N GLY A 50 -13.15 -5.52 -9.80
CA GLY A 50 -13.68 -5.34 -11.16
C GLY A 50 -12.72 -5.81 -12.25
N GLN A 51 -12.68 -5.10 -13.39
CA GLN A 51 -12.04 -5.59 -14.63
C GLN A 51 -10.53 -5.80 -14.50
N SER A 52 -9.84 -4.98 -13.71
CA SER A 52 -8.38 -5.03 -13.55
C SER A 52 -7.91 -5.90 -12.39
N GLN A 53 -8.84 -6.61 -11.73
CA GLN A 53 -8.50 -7.41 -10.56
C GLN A 53 -7.49 -8.52 -10.87
N ASN A 54 -7.72 -9.29 -11.94
CA ASN A 54 -6.82 -10.39 -12.28
C ASN A 54 -5.41 -9.89 -12.58
N ASP A 55 -5.26 -8.77 -13.29
CA ASP A 55 -3.96 -8.19 -13.60
C ASP A 55 -3.22 -7.72 -12.34
N THR A 56 -3.92 -7.04 -11.42
CA THR A 56 -3.32 -6.59 -10.15
C THR A 56 -2.96 -7.76 -9.23
N LEU A 57 -3.77 -8.83 -9.22
CA LEU A 57 -3.47 -10.07 -8.51
C LEU A 57 -2.24 -10.80 -9.08
N GLN A 58 -2.03 -10.78 -10.40
CA GLN A 58 -0.79 -11.32 -11.00
C GLN A 58 0.44 -10.46 -10.64
N GLY A 59 0.25 -9.13 -10.58
CA GLY A 59 1.28 -8.22 -10.06
C GLY A 59 1.71 -8.57 -8.63
N LEU A 60 0.74 -8.88 -7.76
CA LEU A 60 0.99 -9.34 -6.39
C LEU A 60 1.80 -10.66 -6.35
N LEU A 61 1.45 -11.65 -7.18
CA LEU A 61 2.22 -12.89 -7.25
C LEU A 61 3.66 -12.66 -7.74
N THR A 62 3.85 -11.74 -8.69
CA THR A 62 5.18 -11.36 -9.18
C THR A 62 6.03 -10.74 -8.07
N LEU A 63 5.44 -9.86 -7.25
CA LEU A 63 6.12 -9.28 -6.08
C LEU A 63 6.41 -10.35 -5.03
N PHE A 64 5.47 -11.25 -4.76
CA PHE A 64 5.69 -12.34 -3.83
C PHE A 64 6.86 -13.22 -4.25
N ASP A 65 6.93 -13.61 -5.53
CA ASP A 65 8.04 -14.40 -6.06
C ASP A 65 9.40 -13.70 -5.96
N LEU A 66 9.40 -12.36 -6.01
CA LEU A 66 10.61 -11.55 -5.84
C LEU A 66 11.14 -11.56 -4.40
N ILE A 67 10.26 -11.66 -3.40
CA ILE A 67 10.64 -11.47 -1.99
C ILE A 67 10.49 -12.72 -1.12
N LYS A 68 9.93 -13.81 -1.64
CA LYS A 68 9.57 -15.00 -0.85
C LYS A 68 10.71 -15.61 -0.03
N ASP A 69 11.95 -15.41 -0.46
CA ASP A 69 13.14 -15.92 0.20
C ASP A 69 13.83 -14.90 1.13
N SER A 70 13.39 -13.62 1.10
CA SER A 70 13.95 -12.54 1.93
C SER A 70 13.42 -12.56 3.37
N ASN A 71 14.19 -12.11 4.35
CA ASN A 71 13.79 -12.17 5.76
C ASN A 71 13.14 -10.87 6.27
N ASN A 72 13.52 -9.72 5.70
CA ASN A 72 13.15 -8.39 6.19
C ASN A 72 12.19 -7.62 5.25
N VAL A 73 11.76 -8.23 4.14
CA VAL A 73 10.83 -7.60 3.20
C VAL A 73 9.43 -8.20 3.34
N LYS A 74 8.43 -7.32 3.52
CA LYS A 74 7.03 -7.69 3.70
C LYS A 74 6.13 -6.92 2.71
N LEU A 75 4.96 -7.47 2.42
CA LEU A 75 3.91 -6.86 1.59
C LEU A 75 2.89 -6.16 2.47
N VAL A 76 2.48 -4.97 2.05
CA VAL A 76 1.27 -4.30 2.52
C VAL A 76 0.29 -4.24 1.36
N ILE A 77 -0.80 -4.99 1.45
CA ILE A 77 -1.72 -5.21 0.34
C ILE A 77 -2.94 -4.31 0.49
N TRP A 78 -3.10 -3.36 -0.42
CA TRP A 78 -4.22 -2.44 -0.44
C TRP A 78 -5.37 -3.01 -1.26
N LEU A 79 -6.53 -3.18 -0.66
CA LEU A 79 -7.75 -3.62 -1.31
C LEU A 79 -8.61 -2.40 -1.63
N ASN A 80 -8.60 -1.98 -2.89
CA ASN A 80 -9.30 -0.80 -3.35
C ASN A 80 -10.64 -1.16 -4.00
N GLU A 81 -11.74 -0.80 -3.34
CA GLU A 81 -13.10 -1.11 -3.81
C GLU A 81 -13.68 -0.09 -4.81
N PHE A 82 -12.87 0.87 -5.30
CA PHE A 82 -13.33 1.93 -6.20
C PHE A 82 -14.08 1.40 -7.43
N GLN A 83 -13.61 0.30 -8.04
CA GLN A 83 -14.26 -0.35 -9.19
C GLN A 83 -15.09 -1.59 -8.81
N GLY A 84 -15.37 -1.76 -7.52
CA GLY A 84 -16.07 -2.91 -6.96
C GLY A 84 -15.24 -3.67 -5.94
N LYS A 85 -15.89 -4.54 -5.19
CA LYS A 85 -15.23 -5.39 -4.19
C LYS A 85 -14.29 -6.39 -4.84
N ILE A 86 -13.26 -6.78 -4.10
CA ILE A 86 -12.37 -7.86 -4.51
C ILE A 86 -13.11 -9.20 -4.34
N THR A 87 -13.13 -10.03 -5.38
CA THR A 87 -13.74 -11.38 -5.35
C THR A 87 -12.73 -12.46 -5.69
N ASP A 88 -12.96 -13.70 -5.26
CA ASP A 88 -12.18 -14.88 -5.71
C ASP A 88 -10.65 -14.83 -5.49
N ALA A 89 -10.17 -14.03 -4.54
CA ALA A 89 -8.73 -13.82 -4.28
C ALA A 89 -8.16 -14.71 -3.16
N ASP A 90 -8.99 -15.47 -2.45
CA ASP A 90 -8.61 -16.23 -1.25
C ASP A 90 -7.43 -17.16 -1.45
N LYS A 91 -7.35 -17.82 -2.61
CA LYS A 91 -6.24 -18.73 -2.93
C LYS A 91 -4.91 -17.99 -3.02
N ILE A 92 -4.91 -16.80 -3.63
CA ILE A 92 -3.71 -15.98 -3.78
C ILE A 92 -3.32 -15.38 -2.43
N PHE A 93 -4.28 -14.84 -1.68
CA PHE A 93 -4.03 -14.29 -0.35
C PHE A 93 -3.44 -15.35 0.60
N LYS A 94 -3.93 -16.59 0.56
CA LYS A 94 -3.32 -17.70 1.30
C LYS A 94 -1.89 -18.01 0.87
N ALA A 95 -1.59 -17.92 -0.43
CA ALA A 95 -0.25 -18.18 -0.95
C ALA A 95 0.77 -17.14 -0.48
N VAL A 96 0.37 -15.85 -0.41
CA VAL A 96 1.26 -14.74 -0.05
C VAL A 96 1.26 -14.39 1.44
N ALA A 97 0.39 -15.03 2.24
CA ALA A 97 0.14 -14.67 3.64
C ALA A 97 1.42 -14.59 4.49
N LYS A 98 2.37 -15.52 4.31
CA LYS A 98 3.62 -15.55 5.09
C LYS A 98 4.53 -14.34 4.87
N LYS A 99 4.37 -13.62 3.76
CA LYS A 99 5.11 -12.39 3.45
C LYS A 99 4.24 -11.15 3.58
N THR A 100 3.00 -11.26 4.04
CA THR A 100 2.08 -10.13 4.14
C THR A 100 2.09 -9.60 5.56
N ALA A 101 2.50 -8.34 5.74
CA ALA A 101 2.39 -7.65 7.03
C ALA A 101 0.94 -7.31 7.36
N GLY A 102 0.13 -6.98 6.36
CA GLY A 102 -1.31 -6.81 6.52
C GLY A 102 -2.01 -6.33 5.28
N PHE A 103 -3.33 -6.15 5.42
CA PHE A 103 -4.21 -5.64 4.39
C PHE A 103 -4.74 -4.27 4.78
N VAL A 104 -4.84 -3.36 3.81
CA VAL A 104 -5.46 -2.04 3.98
C VAL A 104 -6.66 -1.95 3.05
N VAL A 105 -7.86 -1.79 3.59
CA VAL A 105 -9.09 -1.69 2.80
C VAL A 105 -9.44 -0.24 2.58
N VAL A 106 -9.51 0.16 1.30
CA VAL A 106 -10.15 1.41 0.87
C VAL A 106 -11.58 1.08 0.47
N GLU A 107 -12.46 1.12 1.46
CA GLU A 107 -13.88 0.77 1.32
C GLU A 107 -14.61 1.73 0.38
N ASN A 108 -15.43 1.17 -0.51
CA ASN A 108 -16.41 1.95 -1.24
C ASN A 108 -17.64 2.14 -0.35
N LYS A 109 -17.77 3.34 0.23
CA LYS A 109 -18.87 3.68 1.14
C LYS A 109 -20.25 3.79 0.45
N ASN A 110 -20.35 3.46 -0.84
CA ASN A 110 -21.57 3.51 -1.65
C ASN A 110 -22.29 4.87 -1.53
N SER A 111 -21.50 5.95 -1.54
CA SER A 111 -21.98 7.31 -1.36
C SER A 111 -21.31 8.24 -2.35
N ASP A 112 -22.11 8.79 -3.26
CA ASP A 112 -21.66 9.73 -4.29
C ASP A 112 -20.89 10.92 -3.71
N ALA A 113 -21.27 11.39 -2.52
CA ALA A 113 -20.60 12.49 -1.85
C ALA A 113 -19.17 12.14 -1.41
N PHE A 114 -18.94 10.93 -0.89
CA PHE A 114 -17.59 10.47 -0.53
C PHE A 114 -16.74 10.26 -1.78
N THR A 115 -17.31 9.60 -2.81
CA THR A 115 -16.62 9.34 -4.08
C THR A 115 -16.23 10.64 -4.77
N ALA A 116 -17.15 11.59 -4.88
CA ALA A 116 -16.89 12.88 -5.54
C ALA A 116 -15.79 13.70 -4.84
N ASP A 117 -15.74 13.69 -3.50
CA ASP A 117 -14.69 14.41 -2.77
C ASP A 117 -13.31 13.76 -2.96
N LEU A 118 -13.22 12.43 -2.93
CA LEU A 118 -11.98 11.70 -3.21
C LEU A 118 -11.53 11.89 -4.66
N GLU A 119 -12.45 11.84 -5.62
CA GLU A 119 -12.15 12.14 -7.01
C GLU A 119 -11.64 13.57 -7.18
N LYS A 120 -12.26 14.54 -6.51
CA LYS A 120 -11.82 15.94 -6.56
C LYS A 120 -10.41 16.10 -5.99
N LEU A 121 -10.13 15.49 -4.84
CA LEU A 121 -8.80 15.50 -4.22
C LEU A 121 -7.74 14.89 -5.15
N THR A 122 -8.01 13.71 -5.71
CA THR A 122 -7.07 12.99 -6.57
C THR A 122 -6.87 13.65 -7.93
N LYS A 123 -7.93 14.14 -8.58
CA LYS A 123 -7.84 14.90 -9.85
C LYS A 123 -7.00 16.17 -9.70
N ASN A 124 -7.08 16.82 -8.54
CA ASN A 124 -6.28 18.01 -8.21
C ASN A 124 -4.89 17.68 -7.67
N ARG A 125 -4.52 16.39 -7.55
CA ARG A 125 -3.22 15.93 -7.02
C ARG A 125 -2.89 16.47 -5.63
N LEU A 126 -3.91 16.62 -4.78
CA LEU A 126 -3.76 17.17 -3.44
C LEU A 126 -3.52 16.05 -2.42
N THR A 127 -2.65 16.33 -1.45
CA THR A 127 -2.62 15.59 -0.20
C THR A 127 -3.85 15.88 0.65
N LEU A 128 -4.14 15.04 1.66
CA LEU A 128 -5.22 15.33 2.62
C LEU A 128 -5.02 16.71 3.27
N LYS A 129 -3.80 17.02 3.71
CA LYS A 129 -3.49 18.31 4.35
C LYS A 129 -3.86 19.49 3.46
N GLU A 130 -3.42 19.47 2.20
CA GLU A 130 -3.72 20.52 1.24
C GLU A 130 -5.23 20.62 0.95
N ALA A 131 -5.93 19.50 0.85
CA ALA A 131 -7.40 19.50 0.68
C ALA A 131 -8.13 20.10 1.90
N LEU A 132 -7.62 19.88 3.11
CA LEU A 132 -8.18 20.45 4.35
C LEU A 132 -7.91 21.95 4.48
N GLU A 133 -6.84 22.46 3.89
CA GLU A 133 -6.49 23.88 3.87
C GLU A 133 -7.13 24.61 2.68
N SER A 134 -7.45 23.90 1.60
CA SER A 134 -8.04 24.47 0.38
C SER A 134 -9.46 25.01 0.59
N ALA A 135 -9.77 26.14 -0.09
CA ALA A 135 -11.11 26.70 -0.18
C ALA A 135 -12.03 25.92 -1.13
N ASP A 136 -11.48 25.02 -1.96
CA ASP A 136 -12.24 24.19 -2.89
C ASP A 136 -13.08 23.12 -2.18
N PHE A 137 -12.78 22.83 -0.91
CA PHE A 137 -13.50 21.84 -0.12
C PHE A 137 -14.30 22.54 0.97
N ASN A 138 -15.61 22.31 0.99
CA ASN A 138 -16.45 22.79 2.09
C ASN A 138 -16.23 21.96 3.37
N LEU A 139 -16.79 22.42 4.50
CA LEU A 139 -16.64 21.75 5.80
C LEU A 139 -17.03 20.27 5.76
N MET A 140 -18.11 19.93 5.07
CA MET A 140 -18.60 18.55 4.98
C MET A 140 -17.68 17.67 4.13
N ALA A 141 -17.16 18.19 3.01
CA ALA A 141 -16.19 17.48 2.19
C ALA A 141 -14.90 17.19 2.97
N LYS A 142 -14.39 18.20 3.70
CA LYS A 142 -13.24 18.03 4.59
C LYS A 142 -13.48 16.95 5.64
N GLN A 143 -14.68 16.90 6.24
CA GLN A 143 -15.02 15.89 7.23
C GLN A 143 -15.10 14.47 6.63
N ARG A 144 -15.66 14.33 5.42
CA ARG A 144 -15.71 13.04 4.72
C ARG A 144 -14.32 12.53 4.35
N LEU A 145 -13.47 13.41 3.82
CA LEU A 145 -12.06 13.09 3.53
C LEU A 145 -11.33 12.65 4.80
N LYS A 146 -11.44 13.41 5.90
CA LYS A 146 -10.85 13.00 7.19
C LYS A 146 -11.27 11.59 7.60
N ARG A 147 -12.55 11.26 7.47
CA ARG A 147 -13.05 9.94 7.83
C ARG A 147 -12.41 8.83 7.00
N VAL A 148 -12.35 9.00 5.67
CA VAL A 148 -11.72 8.01 4.78
C VAL A 148 -10.25 7.80 5.13
N PHE A 149 -9.48 8.89 5.29
CA PHE A 149 -8.06 8.78 5.61
C PHE A 149 -7.83 8.24 7.02
N ASN A 150 -8.67 8.57 7.99
CA ASN A 150 -8.57 8.01 9.34
C ASN A 150 -8.83 6.51 9.36
N ASP A 151 -9.81 6.02 8.59
CA ASP A 151 -10.05 4.58 8.44
C ASP A 151 -8.81 3.86 7.86
N ILE A 152 -8.05 4.53 6.97
CA ILE A 152 -6.79 4.01 6.40
C ILE A 152 -5.65 4.07 7.42
N TYR A 153 -5.47 5.20 8.11
CA TYR A 153 -4.37 5.37 9.06
C TYR A 153 -4.44 4.37 10.21
N VAL A 154 -5.64 4.14 10.77
CA VAL A 154 -5.82 3.13 11.83
C VAL A 154 -5.39 1.73 11.37
N GLN A 155 -5.62 1.37 10.11
CA GLN A 155 -5.18 0.08 9.57
C GLN A 155 -3.65 0.05 9.38
N LEU A 156 -3.05 1.14 8.93
CA LEU A 156 -1.59 1.24 8.75
C LEU A 156 -0.86 1.22 10.10
N ASP A 157 -1.33 1.96 11.09
CA ASP A 157 -0.77 1.97 12.45
C ASP A 157 -0.72 0.54 13.00
N GLN A 158 -1.82 -0.22 12.86
CA GLN A 158 -1.85 -1.63 13.26
C GLN A 158 -0.81 -2.50 12.53
N ILE A 159 -0.53 -2.23 11.26
CA ILE A 159 0.44 -3.02 10.47
C ILE A 159 1.87 -2.74 10.94
N TYR A 160 2.21 -1.46 11.13
CA TYR A 160 3.56 -1.05 11.52
C TYR A 160 3.84 -1.31 13.01
N ASP A 161 2.88 -1.06 13.90
CA ASP A 161 3.04 -1.34 15.34
C ASP A 161 3.22 -2.84 15.62
N ASN A 162 2.52 -3.70 14.89
CA ASN A 162 2.68 -5.16 15.01
C ASN A 162 4.04 -5.64 14.45
N ALA A 163 4.56 -4.96 13.43
CA ALA A 163 5.88 -5.26 12.90
C ALA A 163 6.98 -4.89 13.90
N GLU A 164 6.88 -3.72 14.54
CA GLU A 164 7.79 -3.29 15.62
C GLU A 164 7.76 -4.27 16.81
N ASN A 165 6.57 -4.69 17.26
CA ASN A 165 6.44 -5.64 18.37
C ASN A 165 7.01 -7.04 18.05
N THR A 166 6.97 -7.48 16.80
CA THR A 166 7.58 -8.77 16.40
C THR A 166 9.10 -8.67 16.44
N ALA A 167 9.68 -7.55 15.98
CA ALA A 167 11.12 -7.34 16.00
C ALA A 167 11.73 -7.28 17.42
N VAL A 168 10.98 -6.79 18.41
CA VAL A 168 11.42 -6.71 19.82
C VAL A 168 11.42 -8.08 20.51
N LEU A 169 10.59 -9.03 20.08
CA LEU A 169 10.49 -10.37 20.68
C LEU A 169 11.51 -11.36 20.12
N GLU A 170 12.11 -11.07 18.96
CA GLU A 170 13.12 -11.91 18.30
C GLU A 170 14.57 -11.43 18.54
N ALA A 171 14.76 -10.32 19.27
CA ALA A 171 16.05 -9.75 19.68
C ALA A 171 16.46 -10.17 21.10
#